data_AF-A0A7W0GST8-F1
#
_entry.id   AF-A0A7W0GST8-F1
#
_cell.length_a   1.000
_cell.length_b   1.000
_cell.length_c   1.000
_cell.angle_alpha   90.00
_cell.angle_beta   90.00
_cell.angle_gamma   90.00
#
_symmetry.space_group_name_H-M   'P 1'
#
loop_
_entity.id
_entity.type
_entity.pdbx_description
1 polymer ?
#
loop_
_entity_poly.entity_id
_entity_poly.type
_entity_poly.pdbx_seq_one_letter_code
_entity_poly.pdbx_strand_id
1 'polypeptide(L)'
;KEYELQSDKLREELSRRYGSDVELMNLRHGIFDEASISVISRGTVLGIERESGRGEGPCDLRRFRPNVVIETDSPVPFAEDIWVGRTLMFGEGNSGAAVKVTMKDERCVMVNLDPDTAEKDSEVMKTVVV
;
A
#
# COMPACT_ATOMS: atom_id res chain seq x y z
N LYS A 1 16.26 -0.59 15.99
CA LYS A 1 16.69 -1.86 16.63
C LYS A 1 16.50 -2.95 15.59
N GLU A 2 17.52 -3.76 15.35
CA GLU A 2 17.40 -4.93 14.47
C GLU A 2 17.13 -6.17 15.33
N TYR A 3 16.26 -7.04 14.83
CA TYR A 3 15.89 -8.29 15.48
C TYR A 3 15.95 -9.42 14.46
N GLU A 4 16.33 -10.61 14.88
CA GLU A 4 16.18 -11.80 14.06
C GLU A 4 14.70 -12.20 13.99
N LEU A 5 14.23 -12.56 12.78
CA LEU A 5 12.82 -12.83 12.48
C LEU A 5 12.18 -13.92 13.37
N GLN A 6 12.97 -14.89 13.83
CA GLN A 6 12.50 -16.02 14.64
C GLN A 6 12.92 -15.91 16.11
N SER A 7 13.45 -14.76 16.54
CA SER A 7 13.94 -14.61 17.91
C SER A 7 12.83 -14.34 18.91
N ASP A 8 12.98 -14.92 20.12
CA ASP A 8 12.14 -14.59 21.27
C ASP A 8 12.16 -13.09 21.60
N LYS A 9 13.30 -12.42 21.35
CA LYS A 9 13.44 -10.97 21.54
C LYS A 9 12.49 -10.15 20.67
N LEU A 10 12.25 -10.59 19.42
CA LEU A 10 11.27 -9.93 18.55
C LEU A 10 9.86 -10.15 19.07
N ARG A 11 9.53 -11.39 19.44
CA ARG A 11 8.23 -11.77 20.01
C ARG A 11 7.92 -10.96 21.28
N GLU A 12 8.87 -10.89 22.21
CA GLU A 12 8.75 -10.13 23.46
C GLU A 12 8.54 -8.63 23.21
N GLU A 13 9.30 -8.02 22.28
CA GLU A 13 9.12 -6.60 21.96
C GLU A 13 7.75 -6.32 21.33
N LEU A 14 7.26 -7.23 20.48
CA LEU A 14 5.92 -7.11 19.89
C LEU A 14 4.83 -7.28 20.94
N SER A 15 4.91 -8.29 21.81
CA SER A 15 3.98 -8.48 22.92
C SER A 15 3.92 -7.25 23.82
N ARG A 16 5.09 -6.68 24.16
CA ARG A 16 5.21 -5.48 24.98
C ARG A 16 4.54 -4.26 24.36
N ARG A 17 4.70 -4.05 23.04
CA ARG A 17 4.08 -2.93 22.32
C ARG A 17 2.59 -3.11 22.12
N TYR A 18 2.15 -4.35 21.86
CA TYR A 18 0.76 -4.68 21.63
C TYR A 18 -0.07 -4.68 22.93
N GLY A 19 0.55 -5.02 24.07
CA GLY A 19 -0.10 -5.06 25.39
C GLY A 19 -0.65 -6.43 25.78
N SER A 20 -0.38 -7.47 25.00
CA SER A 20 -0.68 -8.86 25.33
C SER A 20 0.32 -9.80 24.65
N ASP A 21 0.36 -11.07 25.08
CA ASP A 21 1.21 -12.07 24.43
C ASP A 21 0.82 -12.26 22.96
N VAL A 22 1.83 -12.30 22.09
CA VAL A 22 1.69 -12.60 20.66
C VAL A 22 2.64 -13.71 20.25
N GLU A 23 2.28 -14.41 19.18
CA GLU A 23 3.12 -15.41 18.54
C GLU A 23 3.34 -15.04 17.07
N LEU A 24 4.56 -15.27 16.59
CA LEU A 24 4.94 -15.01 15.20
C LEU A 24 4.73 -16.27 14.37
N MET A 25 3.94 -16.16 13.30
CA MET A 25 3.72 -17.25 12.37
C MET A 25 4.23 -16.87 10.98
N ASN A 26 5.03 -17.76 10.37
CA ASN A 26 5.39 -17.64 8.96
C ASN A 26 4.41 -18.43 8.10
N LEU A 27 3.70 -17.75 7.21
CA LEU A 27 2.77 -18.36 6.27
C LEU A 27 3.43 -18.57 4.90
N ARG A 28 3.39 -19.80 4.39
CA ARG A 28 4.03 -20.17 3.12
C ARG A 28 3.34 -19.62 1.87
N HIS A 29 2.09 -19.19 1.99
CA HIS A 29 1.26 -18.77 0.85
C HIS A 29 1.04 -17.24 0.80
N GLY A 30 1.75 -16.48 1.64
CA GLY A 30 1.53 -15.04 1.79
C GLY A 30 0.28 -14.68 2.59
N ILE A 31 0.19 -13.41 3.00
CA ILE A 31 -0.97 -12.83 3.67
C ILE A 31 -1.33 -11.60 2.86
N PHE A 32 -2.40 -11.70 2.09
CA PHE A 32 -2.91 -10.64 1.23
C PHE A 32 -4.39 -10.45 1.56
N ASP A 33 -4.89 -9.26 1.30
CA ASP A 33 -6.33 -8.97 1.44
C ASP A 33 -7.06 -9.49 0.18
N GLU A 34 -7.21 -8.66 -0.85
CA GLU A 34 -7.98 -9.01 -2.06
C GLU A 34 -7.11 -9.60 -3.19
N ALA A 35 -5.87 -9.13 -3.33
CA ALA A 35 -4.96 -9.50 -4.42
C ALA A 35 -3.50 -9.59 -3.97
N SER A 36 -2.69 -10.39 -4.69
CA SER A 36 -1.27 -10.63 -4.36
C SER A 36 -0.32 -9.48 -4.70
N ILE A 37 -0.73 -8.60 -5.62
CA ILE A 37 0.04 -7.43 -6.05
C ILE A 37 -0.92 -6.24 -6.12
N SER A 38 -0.59 -5.15 -5.43
CA SER A 38 -1.23 -3.84 -5.60
C SER A 38 -0.32 -2.92 -6.41
N VAL A 39 -0.93 -2.21 -7.37
CA VAL A 39 -0.29 -1.22 -8.23
C VAL A 39 -1.04 0.09 -8.06
N ILE A 40 -0.31 1.20 -7.92
CA ILE A 40 -0.88 2.55 -7.84
C ILE A 40 -0.09 3.49 -8.74
N SER A 41 -0.75 4.45 -9.37
CA SER A 41 -0.02 5.50 -10.09
C SER A 41 0.43 6.61 -9.15
N ARG A 42 1.57 7.24 -9.46
CA ARG A 42 2.03 8.43 -8.75
C ARG A 42 1.05 9.59 -8.91
N GLY A 43 0.36 9.68 -10.04
CA GLY A 43 -0.70 10.67 -10.30
C GLY A 43 -1.87 10.55 -9.32
N THR A 44 -2.30 9.33 -9.00
CA THR A 44 -3.35 9.08 -7.98
C THR A 44 -2.95 9.57 -6.61
N VAL A 45 -1.72 9.27 -6.18
CA VAL A 45 -1.23 9.67 -4.84
C VAL A 45 -1.22 11.19 -4.72
N LEU A 46 -0.73 11.90 -5.75
CA LEU A 46 -0.73 13.37 -5.81
C LEU A 46 -2.15 13.95 -5.89
N GLY A 47 -3.06 13.29 -6.61
CA GLY A 47 -4.46 13.68 -6.69
C GLY A 47 -5.15 13.59 -5.33
N ILE A 48 -4.96 12.48 -4.62
CA ILE A 48 -5.50 12.27 -3.27
C ILE A 48 -4.90 13.29 -2.29
N GLU A 49 -3.59 13.54 -2.38
CA GLU A 49 -2.93 14.57 -1.57
C GLU A 49 -3.60 15.93 -1.76
N ARG A 50 -3.77 16.37 -3.01
CA ARG A 50 -4.40 17.65 -3.35
C ARG A 50 -5.82 17.77 -2.78
N GLU A 51 -6.64 16.75 -2.97
CA GLU A 51 -8.04 16.77 -2.55
C GLU A 51 -8.22 16.59 -1.03
N SER A 52 -7.29 15.91 -0.36
CA SER A 52 -7.33 15.68 1.09
C SER A 52 -7.13 16.95 1.94
N GLY A 53 -6.79 18.08 1.31
CA GLY A 53 -6.64 19.36 2.00
C GLY A 53 -5.49 19.38 3.01
N ARG A 54 -4.57 18.41 2.96
CA ARG A 54 -3.34 18.40 3.76
C ARG A 54 -2.43 19.53 3.31
N GLY A 55 -2.64 20.71 3.89
CA GLY A 55 -1.81 21.90 3.69
C GLY A 55 -0.39 21.80 4.27
N GLU A 56 -0.03 20.67 4.89
CA GLU A 56 1.28 20.42 5.48
C GLU A 56 1.75 18.99 5.18
N GLY A 57 2.38 18.82 4.02
CA GLY A 57 3.22 17.66 3.70
C GLY A 57 2.58 16.57 2.82
N PRO A 58 3.42 15.80 2.11
CA PRO A 58 2.97 14.84 1.12
C PRO A 58 2.10 13.73 1.71
N CYS A 59 1.09 13.28 0.97
CA CYS A 59 0.32 12.10 1.37
C CYS A 59 1.28 10.90 1.36
N ASP A 60 1.53 10.33 2.54
CA ASP A 60 2.50 9.25 2.66
C ASP A 60 2.05 8.02 1.88
N LEU A 61 2.78 7.72 0.79
CA LEU A 61 2.56 6.58 -0.09
C LEU A 61 2.44 5.24 0.66
N ARG A 62 3.12 5.11 1.80
CA ARG A 62 3.09 3.90 2.64
C ARG A 62 1.68 3.59 3.17
N ARG A 63 0.80 4.60 3.26
CA ARG A 63 -0.62 4.43 3.66
C ARG A 63 -1.41 3.56 2.68
N PHE A 64 -1.04 3.54 1.40
CA PHE A 64 -1.71 2.72 0.38
C PHE A 64 -1.12 1.31 0.25
N ARG A 65 0.03 1.04 0.91
CA ARG A 65 0.72 -0.26 0.93
C ARG A 65 0.91 -0.92 -0.47
N PRO A 66 1.27 -0.16 -1.54
CA PRO A 66 1.42 -0.74 -2.86
C PRO A 66 2.68 -1.61 -2.93
N ASN A 67 2.68 -2.59 -3.84
CA ASN A 67 3.91 -3.29 -4.21
C ASN A 67 4.64 -2.54 -5.33
N VAL A 68 3.89 -1.93 -6.26
CA VAL A 68 4.42 -1.23 -7.42
C VAL A 68 3.81 0.16 -7.51
N VAL A 69 4.67 1.16 -7.66
CA VAL A 69 4.28 2.55 -7.92
C VAL A 69 4.74 2.91 -9.31
N ILE A 70 3.80 3.37 -10.15
CA ILE A 70 4.07 3.69 -11.56
C ILE A 70 3.98 5.19 -11.75
N GLU A 71 5.06 5.78 -12.27
CA GLU A 71 5.05 7.14 -12.77
C GLU A 71 4.74 7.12 -14.28
N THR A 72 3.77 7.93 -14.69
CA THR A 72 3.33 8.07 -16.07
C THR A 72 3.75 9.44 -16.60
N ASP A 73 3.95 9.55 -17.92
CA ASP A 73 4.30 10.83 -18.57
C ASP A 73 3.27 11.94 -18.30
N SER A 74 2.01 11.56 -18.07
CA SER A 74 0.95 12.45 -17.63
C SER A 74 0.40 11.97 -16.27
N PRO A 75 0.57 12.74 -15.18
CA PRO A 75 0.17 12.34 -13.83
C PRO A 75 -1.32 12.63 -13.60
N VAL A 76 -2.19 11.97 -14.38
CA VAL A 76 -3.64 12.06 -14.21
C VAL A 76 -4.05 11.20 -13.00
N PRO A 77 -4.81 11.74 -12.02
CA PRO A 77 -5.34 10.94 -10.92
C PRO A 77 -6.20 9.78 -11.43
N PHE A 78 -6.03 8.61 -10.83
CA PHE A 78 -6.76 7.37 -11.14
C PHE A 78 -6.53 6.84 -12.56
N ALA A 79 -5.41 7.19 -13.20
CA ALA A 79 -5.06 6.68 -14.53
C ALA A 79 -4.90 5.16 -14.57
N GLU A 80 -4.61 4.51 -13.44
CA GLU A 80 -4.50 3.06 -13.33
C GLU A 80 -5.83 2.32 -13.56
N ASP A 81 -6.97 2.98 -13.38
CA ASP A 81 -8.29 2.37 -13.57
C ASP A 81 -8.49 1.87 -15.01
N ILE A 82 -7.92 2.58 -15.99
CA ILE A 82 -8.01 2.17 -17.40
C ILE A 82 -7.11 0.98 -17.74
N TRP A 83 -6.24 0.56 -16.81
CA TRP A 83 -5.41 -0.62 -16.96
C TRP A 83 -6.14 -1.91 -16.58
N VAL A 84 -7.29 -1.83 -15.90
CA VAL A 84 -8.10 -3.00 -15.56
C VAL A 84 -8.43 -3.81 -16.82
N GLY A 85 -8.18 -5.12 -16.77
CA GLY A 85 -8.28 -6.03 -17.91
C GLY A 85 -7.04 -6.11 -18.79
N ARG A 86 -6.03 -5.26 -18.58
CA ARG A 86 -4.76 -5.22 -19.33
C ARG A 86 -3.61 -5.87 -18.56
N THR A 87 -2.50 -6.07 -19.24
CA THR A 87 -1.25 -6.59 -18.67
C THR A 87 -0.16 -5.53 -18.75
N LEU A 88 0.44 -5.22 -17.61
CA LEU A 88 1.62 -4.37 -17.48
C LEU A 88 2.87 -5.25 -17.65
N MET A 89 3.75 -4.86 -18.57
CA MET A 89 5.03 -5.54 -18.82
C MET A 89 6.17 -4.70 -18.25
N PHE A 90 7.04 -5.32 -17.46
CA PHE A 90 8.21 -4.70 -16.86
C PHE A 90 9.48 -5.24 -17.51
N GLY A 91 10.20 -4.38 -18.22
CA GLY A 91 11.39 -4.73 -19.01
C GLY A 91 11.13 -4.69 -20.51
N GLU A 92 12.17 -4.95 -21.30
CA GLU A 92 12.10 -4.95 -22.77
C GLU A 92 11.67 -6.32 -23.32
N GLY A 93 10.84 -6.29 -24.37
CA GLY A 93 10.39 -7.50 -25.06
C GLY A 93 9.46 -8.41 -24.24
N ASN A 94 9.31 -9.66 -24.69
CA ASN A 94 8.35 -10.62 -24.11
C ASN A 94 8.94 -11.48 -22.97
N SER A 95 10.16 -11.19 -22.52
CA SER A 95 10.84 -11.89 -21.41
C SER A 95 10.71 -11.17 -20.06
N GLY A 96 10.12 -9.97 -20.04
CA GLY A 96 9.90 -9.19 -18.83
C GLY A 96 8.86 -9.79 -17.90
N ALA A 97 8.88 -9.38 -16.64
CA ALA A 97 7.82 -9.72 -15.71
C ALA A 97 6.50 -9.08 -16.16
N ALA A 98 5.39 -9.80 -15.98
CA ALA A 98 4.08 -9.36 -16.43
C ALA A 98 3.09 -9.38 -15.27
N VAL A 99 2.32 -8.30 -15.10
CA VAL A 99 1.27 -8.19 -14.09
C VAL A 99 -0.05 -7.90 -14.79
N LYS A 100 -1.02 -8.81 -14.67
CA LYS A 100 -2.38 -8.58 -15.15
C LYS A 100 -3.15 -7.78 -14.10
N VAL A 101 -3.68 -6.62 -14.49
CA VAL A 101 -4.53 -5.80 -13.63
C VAL A 101 -5.96 -6.34 -13.75
N THR A 102 -6.49 -6.92 -12.69
CA THR A 102 -7.75 -7.68 -12.72
C THR A 102 -8.94 -6.89 -12.22
N MET A 103 -8.73 -5.95 -11.30
CA MET A 103 -9.78 -5.18 -10.64
C MET A 103 -9.23 -3.88 -10.07
N LYS A 104 -10.12 -2.98 -9.68
CA LYS A 104 -9.76 -1.79 -8.90
C LYS A 104 -9.50 -2.17 -7.45
N ASP A 105 -8.66 -1.40 -6.79
CA ASP A 105 -8.29 -1.59 -5.38
C ASP A 105 -9.18 -0.70 -4.50
N GLU A 106 -10.23 -1.29 -3.91
CA GLU A 106 -11.13 -0.60 -2.98
C GLU A 106 -10.39 -0.27 -1.67
N ARG A 107 -10.30 1.02 -1.35
CA ARG A 107 -9.55 1.46 -0.17
C ARG A 107 -10.33 1.19 1.11
N CYS A 108 -9.69 0.53 2.06
CA CYS A 108 -10.25 0.29 3.39
C CYS A 108 -9.75 1.32 4.41
N VAL A 109 -10.31 1.28 5.62
CA VAL A 109 -9.98 2.20 6.72
C VAL A 109 -8.50 2.23 7.10
N MET A 110 -7.71 1.24 6.69
CA MET A 110 -6.28 1.14 7.01
C MET A 110 -5.46 2.31 6.46
N VAL A 111 -5.91 2.97 5.38
CA VAL A 111 -5.23 4.15 4.80
C VAL A 111 -5.21 5.35 5.76
N ASN A 112 -6.09 5.36 6.76
CA ASN A 112 -6.15 6.41 7.77
C ASN A 112 -5.04 6.30 8.80
N LEU A 113 -4.33 5.18 8.91
CA LEU A 113 -3.29 5.00 9.91
C LEU A 113 -2.00 5.67 9.47
N ASP A 114 -1.42 6.47 10.37
CA ASP A 114 -0.08 6.99 10.18
C ASP A 114 0.96 5.85 10.18
N PRO A 115 1.82 5.73 9.14
CA PRO A 115 2.79 4.65 9.06
C PRO A 115 3.84 4.65 10.19
N ASP A 116 4.12 5.81 10.78
CA ASP A 116 5.13 5.96 11.82
C ASP A 116 4.51 5.92 13.24
N THR A 117 3.35 6.54 13.44
CA THR A 117 2.71 6.65 14.77
C THR A 117 1.55 5.69 15.02
N ALA A 118 0.98 5.09 13.97
CA ALA A 118 -0.27 4.33 14.00
C ALA A 118 -1.51 5.13 14.48
N GLU A 119 -1.41 6.46 14.58
CA GLU A 119 -2.56 7.30 14.88
C GLU A 119 -3.54 7.35 13.71
N LYS A 120 -4.84 7.46 14.02
CA LYS A 120 -5.90 7.51 13.01
C LYS A 120 -6.08 8.94 12.52
N ASP A 121 -6.09 9.09 11.20
CA ASP A 121 -6.38 10.32 10.48
C ASP A 121 -7.39 10.02 9.37
N SER A 122 -8.65 10.41 9.57
CA SER A 122 -9.76 10.08 8.68
C SER A 122 -9.81 10.89 7.38
N GLU A 123 -8.99 11.93 7.23
CA GLU A 123 -9.08 12.85 6.09
C GLU A 123 -8.66 12.17 4.78
N VAL A 124 -7.77 11.17 4.85
CA VAL A 124 -7.36 10.39 3.68
C VAL A 124 -8.54 9.61 3.12
N MET A 125 -9.29 8.88 3.97
CA MET A 125 -10.40 8.05 3.50
C MET A 125 -11.49 8.88 2.80
N LYS A 126 -11.83 10.07 3.31
CA LYS A 126 -12.87 10.93 2.71
C LYS A 126 -12.61 11.27 1.23
N THR A 127 -11.35 11.20 0.81
CA THR A 127 -10.90 11.54 -0.53
C THR A 127 -10.86 10.32 -1.48
N VAL A 128 -10.83 9.11 -0.92
CA VAL A 128 -10.69 7.84 -1.66
C VAL A 128 -11.92 6.94 -1.59
N VAL A 129 -13.00 7.37 -0.93
CA VAL A 129 -14.32 6.73 -1.09
C VAL A 129 -14.87 7.15 -2.45
N VAL A 130 -14.79 6.25 -3.43
CA VAL A 130 -15.48 6.37 -4.73
C VAL A 130 -16.30 5.11 -4.97
#